data_AF-A0AAV8W9U5-F1
#
_entry.id   AF-A0AAV8W9U5-F1
#
_cell.length_a   1.000
_cell.length_b   1.000
_cell.length_c   1.000
_cell.angle_alpha   90.00
_cell.angle_beta   90.00
_cell.angle_gamma   90.00
#
_symmetry.space_group_name_H-M   'P 1'
#
loop_
_entity.id
_entity.type
_entity.pdbx_description
1 polymer ?
#
loop_
_entity_poly.entity_id
_entity_poly.type
_entity_poly.pdbx_seq_one_letter_code
_entity_poly.pdbx_strand_id
1 'polypeptide(L)'
;MTRHAKLQSYHTDVYLYQFSYKGKLGGQIDDDDADLKGVGHTEELPYFWGQNSNEPIDPDDEKTRHRLLTLWTNFVKYLNPTPEEDDFLFNVTWEKVAPNKLVYINLNTTFEMQENPKKYLEWEKIIDVYAIPPLITY
;
A
#
# COMPACT_ATOMS: atom_id res chain seq x y z
N MET A 1 3.02 0.42 -11.48
CA MET A 1 1.89 0.79 -10.59
C MET A 1 1.65 2.30 -10.53
N THR A 2 2.62 3.16 -10.16
CA THR A 2 2.37 4.62 -10.01
C THR A 2 1.85 5.33 -11.26
N ARG A 3 2.41 5.05 -12.45
CA ARG A 3 1.92 5.63 -13.72
C ARG A 3 0.46 5.30 -13.98
N HIS A 4 0.05 4.06 -13.69
CA HIS A 4 -1.33 3.63 -13.83
C HIS A 4 -2.25 4.43 -12.90
N ALA A 5 -1.90 4.55 -11.62
CA ALA A 5 -2.67 5.35 -10.66
C ALA A 5 -2.83 6.82 -11.12
N LYS A 6 -1.74 7.43 -11.61
CA LYS A 6 -1.76 8.79 -12.17
C LYS A 6 -2.73 8.91 -13.35
N LEU A 7 -2.62 8.03 -14.34
CA LEU A 7 -3.47 8.07 -15.53
C LEU A 7 -4.94 7.80 -15.19
N GLN A 8 -5.19 6.84 -14.31
CA GLN A 8 -6.54 6.49 -13.87
C GLN A 8 -7.21 7.63 -13.08
N SER A 9 -6.43 8.44 -12.36
CA SER A 9 -6.93 9.59 -11.58
C SER A 9 -7.57 10.70 -12.42
N TYR A 10 -7.37 10.70 -13.75
CA TYR A 10 -8.10 11.60 -14.66
C TYR A 10 -9.57 11.19 -14.85
N HIS A 11 -9.92 9.95 -14.53
CA HIS A 11 -11.20 9.35 -14.89
C HIS A 11 -12.01 8.90 -13.69
N THR A 12 -11.37 8.58 -12.57
CA THR A 12 -12.03 8.12 -11.35
C THR A 12 -11.18 8.39 -10.13
N ASP A 13 -11.79 8.28 -8.96
CA ASP A 13 -11.08 8.37 -7.69
C ASP A 13 -10.11 7.20 -7.53
N VAL A 14 -8.86 7.51 -7.21
CA VAL A 14 -7.79 6.52 -7.00
C VAL A 14 -7.16 6.74 -5.64
N TYR A 15 -7.03 5.66 -4.86
CA TYR A 15 -6.30 5.64 -3.60
C TYR A 15 -5.09 4.72 -3.76
N LEU A 16 -3.91 5.22 -3.39
CA LEU A 16 -2.66 4.47 -3.52
C LEU A 16 -2.09 4.18 -2.12
N TYR A 17 -1.61 2.97 -1.90
CA TYR A 17 -0.91 2.58 -0.68
C TYR A 17 0.45 1.98 -0.96
N GLN A 18 1.30 2.01 0.07
CA GLN A 18 2.48 1.17 0.19
C GLN A 18 2.38 0.42 1.52
N PHE A 19 2.40 -0.90 1.46
CA PHE A 19 2.48 -1.74 2.65
C PHE A 19 3.96 -1.88 3.05
N SER A 20 4.29 -1.39 4.24
CA SER A 20 5.67 -1.32 4.77
C SER A 20 5.78 -1.93 6.17
N TYR A 21 4.68 -2.44 6.72
CA TYR A 21 4.69 -3.14 8.00
C TYR A 21 5.36 -4.50 7.85
N LYS A 22 6.44 -4.71 8.60
CA LYS A 22 7.18 -5.97 8.66
C LYS A 22 6.80 -6.71 9.93
N GLY A 23 6.02 -7.77 9.77
CA GLY A 23 5.46 -8.56 10.87
C GLY A 23 5.56 -10.07 10.61
N LYS A 24 5.39 -10.89 11.66
CA LYS A 24 5.65 -12.35 11.60
C LYS A 24 4.69 -13.02 10.63
N LEU A 25 3.49 -12.47 10.54
CA LEU A 25 2.44 -12.92 9.65
C LEU A 25 2.83 -12.82 8.17
N GLY A 26 3.75 -11.91 7.81
CA GLY A 26 4.30 -11.79 6.45
C GLY A 26 5.22 -12.96 6.05
N GLY A 27 5.60 -13.82 7.00
CA GLY A 27 6.34 -15.06 6.76
C GLY A 27 7.87 -14.93 6.78
N GLN A 28 8.42 -13.77 6.45
CA GLN A 28 9.87 -13.58 6.39
C GLN A 28 10.37 -12.62 7.47
N ILE A 29 10.32 -13.02 8.74
CA ILE A 29 11.11 -12.35 9.77
C ILE A 29 12.42 -13.09 9.87
N ASP A 30 13.48 -12.41 9.43
CA ASP A 30 14.86 -12.75 9.74
C ASP A 30 15.29 -14.17 9.31
N ASP A 31 15.49 -14.36 8.00
CA ASP A 31 16.67 -15.16 7.63
C ASP A 31 17.87 -14.29 8.03
N ASP A 32 18.45 -14.54 9.21
CA ASP A 32 19.64 -13.83 9.72
C ASP A 32 20.82 -13.82 8.73
N ASP A 33 20.79 -14.71 7.72
CA ASP A 33 21.79 -14.81 6.65
C ASP A 33 21.55 -13.89 5.44
N ALA A 34 20.35 -13.32 5.30
CA ALA A 34 20.01 -12.46 4.19
C ALA A 34 19.62 -11.08 4.73
N ASP A 35 20.45 -10.07 4.49
CA ASP A 35 20.32 -8.65 4.86
C ASP A 35 19.08 -7.94 4.21
N LEU A 36 17.97 -8.67 4.06
CA LEU A 36 16.73 -8.31 3.38
C LEU A 36 15.90 -7.38 4.27
N LYS A 37 16.32 -6.12 4.27
CA LYS A 37 15.61 -5.04 4.96
C LYS A 37 14.37 -4.65 4.16
N GLY A 38 13.20 -4.98 4.69
CA GLY A 38 11.90 -4.50 4.19
C GLY A 38 10.85 -5.59 4.00
N VAL A 39 9.74 -5.18 3.39
CA VAL A 39 8.59 -6.04 3.10
C VAL A 39 8.72 -6.57 1.67
N GLY A 40 8.85 -7.89 1.54
CA GLY A 40 8.90 -8.59 0.27
C GLY A 40 7.56 -8.57 -0.46
N HIS A 41 7.59 -8.96 -1.74
CA HIS A 41 6.36 -9.16 -2.49
C HIS A 41 5.55 -10.29 -1.85
N THR A 42 4.22 -10.15 -1.81
CA THR A 42 3.24 -11.11 -1.27
C THR A 42 3.13 -11.16 0.26
N GLU A 43 4.01 -10.48 1.00
CA GLU A 43 3.98 -10.47 2.47
C GLU A 43 2.74 -9.76 3.05
N GLU A 44 2.00 -8.98 2.25
CA GLU A 44 0.73 -8.38 2.66
C GLU A 44 -0.45 -9.36 2.60
N LEU A 45 -0.35 -10.43 1.80
CA LEU A 45 -1.48 -11.34 1.54
C LEU A 45 -1.98 -12.07 2.80
N PRO A 46 -1.10 -12.55 3.71
CA PRO A 46 -1.54 -13.16 4.97
C PRO A 46 -2.40 -12.23 5.85
N TYR A 47 -2.21 -10.91 5.76
CA TYR A 47 -3.03 -9.94 6.49
C TYR A 47 -4.45 -9.82 5.91
N PHE A 48 -4.66 -10.24 4.67
CA PHE A 48 -6.01 -10.34 4.11
C PHE A 48 -6.62 -11.70 4.40
N TRP A 49 -5.91 -12.77 4.05
CA TRP A 49 -6.51 -14.11 3.91
C TRP A 49 -6.17 -15.05 5.06
N GLY A 50 -5.36 -14.59 6.03
CA GLY A 50 -4.82 -15.42 7.08
C GLY A 50 -3.71 -16.34 6.55
N GLN A 51 -3.21 -17.18 7.45
CA GLN A 51 -2.24 -18.21 7.13
C GLN A 51 -2.89 -19.59 7.22
N ASN A 52 -2.37 -20.55 6.46
CA ASN A 52 -2.71 -21.95 6.65
C ASN A 52 -1.84 -22.55 7.77
N SER A 53 -1.94 -21.97 8.97
CA SER A 53 -1.22 -22.40 10.17
C SER A 53 -2.17 -22.37 11.37
N ASN A 54 -1.92 -23.23 12.35
CA ASN A 54 -2.63 -23.21 13.64
C ASN A 54 -1.86 -22.39 14.69
N GLU A 55 -0.77 -21.74 14.30
CA GLU A 55 0.03 -20.93 15.20
C GLU A 55 -0.73 -19.64 15.57
N PRO A 56 -0.67 -19.22 16.84
CA PRO A 56 -1.24 -17.93 17.25
C PRO A 56 -0.60 -16.79 16.45
N ILE A 57 -1.45 -15.90 15.94
CA ILE A 57 -0.99 -14.67 15.27
C ILE A 57 -0.41 -13.72 16.33
N ASP A 58 0.70 -13.06 16.01
CA ASP A 58 1.29 -12.04 16.87
C ASP A 58 0.28 -10.90 17.13
N PRO A 59 0.15 -10.37 18.36
CA PRO A 59 -0.84 -9.34 18.65
C PRO A 59 -0.73 -8.09 17.78
N ASP A 60 0.50 -7.68 17.40
CA ASP A 60 0.70 -6.52 16.54
C ASP A 60 0.36 -6.83 15.08
N ASP A 61 0.59 -8.07 14.63
CA ASP A 61 0.17 -8.55 13.32
C ASP A 61 -1.35 -8.57 13.21
N GLU A 62 -2.05 -9.09 14.23
CA GLU A 62 -3.52 -9.14 14.25
C GLU A 62 -4.11 -7.72 14.30
N LYS A 63 -3.49 -6.81 15.06
CA LYS A 63 -3.89 -5.40 15.06
C LYS A 63 -3.73 -4.76 13.68
N THR A 64 -2.62 -5.02 13.00
CA THR A 64 -2.35 -4.50 11.65
C THR A 64 -3.30 -5.10 10.63
N ARG A 65 -3.57 -6.41 10.75
CA ARG A 65 -4.57 -7.13 9.97
C ARG A 65 -5.95 -6.49 10.08
N HIS A 66 -6.41 -6.22 11.30
CA HIS A 66 -7.69 -5.55 11.53
C HIS A 66 -7.75 -4.17 10.87
N ARG A 67 -6.70 -3.36 11.01
CA ARG A 67 -6.66 -2.04 10.36
C ARG A 67 -6.73 -2.13 8.84
N LEU A 68 -5.98 -3.06 8.24
CA LEU A 68 -5.96 -3.28 6.79
C LEU A 68 -7.34 -3.72 6.28
N LEU A 69 -7.99 -4.65 6.98
CA LEU A 69 -9.34 -5.10 6.66
C LEU A 69 -10.38 -3.99 6.84
N THR A 70 -10.25 -3.14 7.86
CA THR A 70 -11.13 -1.97 8.03
C THR A 70 -11.02 -1.02 6.85
N LEU A 71 -9.80 -0.64 6.45
CA LEU A 71 -9.56 0.22 5.30
C LEU A 71 -10.17 -0.35 4.00
N TRP A 72 -10.01 -1.66 3.75
CA TRP A 72 -10.50 -2.31 2.54
C TRP A 72 -12.01 -2.46 2.55
N THR A 73 -12.59 -2.82 3.68
CA THR A 73 -14.05 -2.94 3.82
C THR A 73 -14.73 -1.57 3.76
N ASN A 74 -14.11 -0.51 4.27
CA ASN A 74 -14.58 0.86 4.09
C ASN A 74 -14.57 1.25 2.61
N PHE A 75 -13.49 0.97 1.88
CA PHE A 75 -13.46 1.23 0.44
C PHE A 75 -14.58 0.48 -0.31
N VAL A 76 -14.82 -0.79 0.01
CA VAL A 76 -15.90 -1.58 -0.59
C VAL A 76 -17.28 -1.00 -0.28
N LYS A 77 -17.52 -0.52 0.94
CA LYS A 77 -18.82 0.02 1.37
C LYS A 77 -19.08 1.45 0.89
N TYR A 78 -18.06 2.29 0.90
CA TYR A 78 -18.20 3.75 0.81
C TYR A 78 -17.42 4.38 -0.35
N LEU A 79 -16.63 3.60 -1.10
CA LEU A 79 -15.67 4.09 -2.10
C LEU A 79 -14.64 5.09 -1.52
N ASN A 80 -14.47 5.06 -0.19
CA ASN A 80 -13.52 5.86 0.57
C ASN A 80 -12.96 4.98 1.71
N PRO A 81 -11.63 4.74 1.79
CA PRO A 81 -11.03 3.92 2.84
C PRO A 81 -11.15 4.52 4.25
N THR A 82 -11.23 5.85 4.36
CA THR A 82 -11.31 6.61 5.62
C THR A 82 -12.51 7.58 5.53
N PRO A 83 -13.75 7.07 5.61
CA PRO A 83 -14.96 7.88 5.44
C PRO A 83 -15.23 8.81 6.63
N GLU A 84 -14.71 8.47 7.82
CA GLU A 84 -14.82 9.22 9.07
C GLU A 84 -13.49 9.15 9.85
N GLU A 85 -13.34 10.02 10.84
CA GLU A 85 -12.19 9.97 11.76
C GLU A 85 -12.25 8.70 12.62
N ASP A 86 -11.13 8.00 12.71
CA ASP A 86 -11.02 6.75 13.44
C ASP A 86 -9.66 6.69 14.15
N ASP A 87 -9.67 6.79 15.48
CA ASP A 87 -8.48 6.70 16.34
C ASP A 87 -7.74 5.37 16.13
N PHE A 88 -8.46 4.29 15.79
CA PHE A 88 -7.86 2.99 15.51
C PHE A 88 -6.99 3.02 14.25
N LEU A 89 -7.35 3.88 13.29
CA LEU A 89 -6.62 4.18 12.06
C LEU A 89 -5.75 5.43 12.19
N PHE A 90 -5.43 5.87 13.41
CA PHE A 90 -4.60 7.04 13.70
C PHE A 90 -5.19 8.37 13.22
N ASN A 91 -6.51 8.47 13.04
CA ASN A 91 -7.19 9.62 12.47
C ASN A 91 -6.61 10.05 11.12
N VAL A 92 -6.05 9.10 10.36
CA VAL A 92 -5.49 9.38 9.05
C VAL A 92 -6.63 9.61 8.06
N THR A 93 -6.51 10.65 7.24
CA THR A 93 -7.36 10.82 6.06
C THR A 93 -6.58 10.34 4.84
N TRP A 94 -7.09 9.31 4.18
CA TRP A 94 -6.47 8.77 2.98
C TRP A 94 -6.79 9.66 1.77
N GLU A 95 -5.85 10.52 1.39
CA GLU A 95 -6.05 11.41 0.24
C GLU A 95 -6.05 10.66 -1.10
N LYS A 96 -6.88 11.12 -2.02
CA LYS A 96 -6.93 10.63 -3.40
C LYS A 96 -5.70 11.07 -4.17
N VAL A 97 -5.24 10.22 -5.07
CA VAL A 97 -4.27 10.58 -6.11
C VAL A 97 -4.91 11.61 -7.03
N ALA A 98 -4.18 12.68 -7.33
CA ALA A 98 -4.55 13.64 -8.37
C ALA A 98 -3.52 13.60 -9.51
N PRO A 99 -3.89 13.99 -10.74
CA PRO A 99 -2.97 14.03 -11.87
C PRO A 99 -1.69 14.82 -11.64
N ASN A 100 -1.77 15.87 -10.81
CA ASN A 100 -0.68 16.76 -10.45
C ASN A 100 -0.14 16.52 -9.02
N LYS A 101 -0.72 15.59 -8.25
CA LYS A 101 -0.31 15.29 -6.87
C LYS A 101 -0.32 13.78 -6.63
N LEU A 102 0.86 13.17 -6.68
CA LEU A 102 1.05 11.75 -6.44
C LEU A 102 1.26 11.49 -4.96
N VAL A 103 0.15 11.31 -4.26
CA VAL A 103 0.13 10.91 -2.86
C VAL A 103 -0.10 9.42 -2.71
N TYR A 104 0.35 8.85 -1.60
CA TYR A 104 0.03 7.50 -1.18
C TYR A 104 0.04 7.41 0.34
N ILE A 105 -0.70 6.47 0.91
CA ILE A 105 -0.59 6.16 2.33
C ILE A 105 0.50 5.10 2.54
N ASN A 106 1.40 5.35 3.48
CA ASN A 106 2.35 4.37 3.95
C ASN A 106 1.76 3.62 5.14
N LEU A 107 1.49 2.33 4.97
CA LEU A 107 0.92 1.45 6.00
C LEU A 107 2.08 0.72 6.70
N ASN A 108 2.52 1.26 7.84
CA ASN A 108 3.52 0.65 8.71
C ASN A 108 2.95 0.53 10.15
N THR A 109 3.80 0.58 11.17
CA THR A 109 3.40 0.70 12.58
C THR A 109 2.52 1.93 12.83
N THR A 110 2.66 2.97 12.00
CA THR A 110 1.77 4.13 11.86
C THR A 110 1.29 4.28 10.42
N PHE A 111 0.20 5.03 10.22
CA PHE A 111 -0.33 5.36 8.89
C PHE A 111 -0.07 6.82 8.56
N GLU A 112 0.68 7.05 7.48
CA GLU A 112 1.16 8.38 7.12
C GLU A 112 0.95 8.66 5.64
N MET A 113 0.42 9.82 5.30
CA MET A 113 0.37 10.29 3.92
C MET A 113 1.77 10.72 3.47
N GLN A 114 2.20 10.21 2.34
CA GLN A 114 3.49 10.51 1.72
C GLN A 114 3.30 10.84 0.24
N GLU A 115 4.33 11.42 -0.37
CA GLU A 115 4.30 11.84 -1.77
C GLU A 115 5.39 11.15 -2.58
N ASN A 116 5.19 11.12 -3.91
CA ASN A 116 6.18 10.66 -4.88
C ASN A 116 6.71 9.24 -4.59
N PRO A 117 5.83 8.22 -4.61
CA PRO A 117 6.18 6.85 -4.23
C PRO A 117 7.38 6.36 -5.05
N LYS A 118 8.40 5.84 -4.34
CA LYS A 118 9.66 5.35 -4.93
C LYS A 118 10.34 6.32 -5.91
N LYS A 119 10.20 7.63 -5.67
CA LYS A 119 10.76 8.69 -6.52
C LYS A 119 10.26 8.61 -7.98
N TYR A 120 9.02 8.16 -8.19
CA TYR A 120 8.45 7.95 -9.52
C TYR A 120 8.56 9.18 -10.46
N LEU A 121 8.51 10.41 -9.96
CA LEU A 121 8.65 11.61 -10.80
C LEU A 121 10.02 11.71 -11.51
N GLU A 122 11.07 11.09 -10.97
CA GLU A 122 12.37 10.99 -11.64
C GLU A 122 12.31 9.96 -12.78
N TRP A 123 11.72 8.80 -12.49
CA TRP A 123 11.51 7.73 -13.47
C TRP A 123 10.58 8.13 -14.60
N GLU A 124 9.55 8.92 -14.31
CA GLU A 124 8.60 9.41 -15.31
C GLU A 124 9.31 10.20 -16.41
N LYS A 125 10.27 11.07 -16.06
CA LYS A 125 11.07 11.82 -17.05
C LYS A 125 11.86 10.89 -17.98
N ILE A 126 12.38 9.78 -17.45
CA ILE A 126 13.12 8.79 -18.24
C ILE A 126 12.15 8.02 -19.13
N ILE A 127 11.04 7.54 -18.57
CA ILE A 127 10.01 6.79 -19.29
C ILE A 127 9.46 7.63 -20.45
N ASP A 128 9.12 8.90 -20.22
CA ASP A 128 8.53 9.74 -21.26
C ASP A 128 9.50 10.06 -22.41
N VAL A 129 10.81 10.01 -22.17
CA VAL A 129 11.84 10.18 -23.21
C VAL A 129 12.04 8.89 -24.02
N TYR A 130 12.08 7.73 -23.35
CA TYR A 130 12.55 6.49 -23.95
C TYR A 130 11.46 5.45 -24.24
N ALA A 131 10.25 5.62 -23.73
CA ALA A 131 9.18 4.67 -23.96
C ALA A 131 8.59 4.88 -25.36
N ILE A 132 8.88 3.93 -26.26
CA ILE A 132 8.44 3.97 -27.67
C ILE A 132 7.04 3.35 -27.77
N PRO A 133 6.05 4.07 -28.32
CA PRO A 133 4.72 3.50 -28.57
C PRO A 133 4.74 2.38 -29.63
N PRO A 134 3.80 1.41 -29.56
CA PRO A 134 2.80 1.26 -28.52
C PRO A 134 3.43 0.75 -27.22
N LEU A 135 2.96 1.28 -26.09
CA LEU A 135 3.37 0.79 -24.78
C LEU A 135 2.68 -0.56 -24.55
N ILE A 136 3.36 -1.65 -24.92
CA ILE A 136 2.87 -3.01 -24.69
C ILE A 136 3.32 -3.43 -23.29
N THR A 137 2.36 -3.63 -22.41
CA THR A 137 2.57 -4.23 -21.08
C THR A 137 1.90 -5.59 -21.08
N TYR A 138 2.66 -6.64 -20.75
CA TYR A 138 2.18 -8.03 -20.58
C TYR A 138 1.69 -8.28 -19.15
#